data_AF-A0AAP6H123-F1
#
_entry.id   AF-A0AAP6H123-F1
#
_cell.length_a   1.000
_cell.length_b   1.000
_cell.length_c   1.000
_cell.angle_alpha   90.00
_cell.angle_beta   90.00
_cell.angle_gamma   90.00
#
_symmetry.space_group_name_H-M   'P 1'
#
loop_
_entity.id
_entity.type
_entity.pdbx_description
1 polymer ?
#
loop_
_entity_poly.entity_id
_entity_poly.type
_entity_poly.pdbx_seq_one_letter_code
_entity_poly.pdbx_strand_id
1 'polypeptide(L)'
;MSNDGLVELKADAVTYYSAHDEYAFFDWLGKMVCVKNHYGKGTELYIVVDRAAVSQGELLDLIAFFYRYNISMAQLREFDVPEFSGWFRRKDAYWNSRVFGGVDAS
;
A
#
# COMPACT_ATOMS: atom_id res chain seq x y z
N MET A 1 -1.94 -9.16 -23.53
CA MET A 1 -0.82 -8.64 -22.72
C MET A 1 -1.03 -9.22 -21.34
N SER A 2 -0.12 -10.09 -20.90
CA SER A 2 -0.28 -10.83 -19.64
C SER A 2 -0.14 -9.86 -18.46
N ASN A 3 -1.11 -9.88 -17.54
CA ASN A 3 -1.20 -9.02 -16.37
C ASN A 3 -0.20 -9.39 -15.24
N ASP A 4 0.89 -10.12 -15.57
CA ASP A 4 1.70 -10.89 -14.62
C ASP A 4 2.53 -10.05 -13.63
N GLY A 5 2.58 -8.73 -13.80
CA GLY A 5 3.34 -7.81 -12.94
C GLY A 5 2.49 -6.83 -12.13
N LEU A 6 1.18 -6.73 -12.40
CA LEU A 6 0.32 -5.77 -11.72
C LEU A 6 -0.37 -6.41 -10.52
N VAL A 7 -0.46 -5.67 -9.42
CA VAL A 7 -1.24 -6.04 -8.23
C VAL A 7 -2.25 -4.95 -7.93
N GLU A 8 -3.47 -5.36 -7.62
CA GLU A 8 -4.52 -4.46 -7.18
C GLU A 8 -4.60 -4.49 -5.66
N LEU A 9 -4.36 -3.33 -5.05
CA LEU A 9 -4.51 -3.11 -3.63
C LEU A 9 -5.80 -2.36 -3.36
N LYS A 10 -6.50 -2.72 -2.30
CA LYS A 10 -7.78 -2.15 -1.92
C LYS A 10 -7.61 -1.18 -0.77
N ALA A 11 -8.00 0.07 -1.00
CA ALA A 11 -8.12 1.12 0.01
C ALA A 11 -9.60 1.24 0.40
N ASP A 12 -10.09 0.31 1.22
CA ASP A 12 -11.43 0.39 1.78
C ASP A 12 -11.50 1.29 3.01
N ALA A 13 -12.66 1.93 3.20
CA ALA A 13 -12.96 2.76 4.37
C ALA A 13 -12.00 3.94 4.64
N VAL A 14 -11.33 4.45 3.61
CA VAL A 14 -10.54 5.69 3.75
C VAL A 14 -11.47 6.82 4.18
N THR A 15 -11.18 7.40 5.34
CA THR A 15 -11.89 8.57 5.85
C THR A 15 -11.01 9.79 5.66
N TYR A 16 -11.47 10.72 4.85
CA TYR A 16 -10.83 12.03 4.70
C TYR A 16 -11.38 12.98 5.74
N TYR A 17 -10.50 13.61 6.51
CA TYR A 17 -10.93 14.55 7.55
C TYR A 17 -11.08 15.99 7.03
N SER A 18 -10.64 16.25 5.79
CA SER A 18 -10.86 17.52 5.09
C SER A 18 -10.63 17.35 3.58
N ALA A 19 -11.06 18.33 2.78
CA ALA A 19 -10.75 18.35 1.34
C ALA A 19 -9.23 18.41 1.04
N HIS A 20 -8.44 19.04 1.93
CA HIS A 20 -6.97 19.07 1.78
C HIS A 20 -6.33 17.71 2.04
N ASP A 21 -6.92 16.93 2.94
CA ASP A 21 -6.48 15.56 3.24
C ASP A 21 -6.79 14.62 2.07
N GLU A 22 -7.99 14.72 1.48
CA GLU A 22 -8.34 14.03 0.24
C GLU A 22 -7.42 14.43 -0.92
N TYR A 23 -7.12 15.71 -1.08
CA TYR A 23 -6.16 16.16 -2.10
C TYR A 23 -4.77 15.57 -1.87
N ALA A 24 -4.28 15.59 -0.63
CA ALA A 24 -2.98 15.02 -0.28
C ALA A 24 -2.93 13.51 -0.52
N PHE A 25 -4.05 12.80 -0.35
CA PHE A 25 -4.16 11.38 -0.66
C PHE A 25 -3.87 11.11 -2.14
N PHE A 26 -4.59 11.78 -3.04
CA PHE A 26 -4.45 11.55 -4.48
C PHE A 26 -3.15 12.12 -5.04
N ASP A 27 -2.67 13.26 -4.52
CA ASP A 27 -1.37 13.83 -4.89
C ASP A 27 -0.22 12.90 -4.50
N TRP A 28 -0.29 12.24 -3.33
CA TRP A 28 0.72 11.26 -2.94
C TRP A 28 0.70 10.03 -3.85
N LEU A 29 -0.48 9.48 -4.18
CA LEU A 29 -0.58 8.38 -5.15
C LEU A 29 0.05 8.74 -6.51
N GLY A 30 -0.15 9.97 -6.98
CA GLY A 30 0.41 10.44 -8.25
C GLY A 30 1.94 10.60 -8.27
N LYS A 31 2.59 10.60 -7.10
CA LYS A 31 4.05 10.74 -6.96
C LYS A 31 4.80 9.41 -6.88
N MET A 32 4.11 8.31 -6.54
CA MET A 32 4.70 6.98 -6.46
C MET A 32 4.88 6.39 -7.87
N VAL A 33 6.12 6.10 -8.28
CA VAL A 33 6.42 5.57 -9.62
C VAL A 33 5.81 4.18 -9.83
N CYS A 34 5.66 3.40 -8.76
CA CYS A 34 5.07 2.06 -8.83
C CYS A 34 3.55 2.06 -9.02
N VAL A 35 2.85 3.17 -8.72
CA VAL A 35 1.40 3.29 -8.90
C VAL A 35 1.11 3.63 -10.35
N LYS A 36 0.42 2.72 -11.06
CA LYS A 36 0.07 2.89 -12.49
C LYS A 36 -1.33 3.42 -12.70
N ASN A 37 -2.24 3.13 -11.78
CA ASN A 37 -3.61 3.60 -11.85
C ASN A 37 -4.26 3.58 -10.47
N HIS A 38 -5.35 4.31 -10.30
CA HIS A 38 -6.28 4.15 -9.20
C HIS A 38 -7.70 4.39 -9.71
N TYR A 39 -8.67 3.67 -9.16
CA TYR A 39 -10.06 3.81 -9.60
C TYR A 39 -11.05 3.41 -8.50
N GLY A 40 -12.23 4.03 -8.54
CA GLY A 40 -13.33 3.68 -7.64
C GLY A 40 -14.21 2.58 -8.24
N LYS A 41 -14.69 1.67 -7.39
CA LYS A 41 -15.74 0.70 -7.73
C LYS A 41 -16.72 0.59 -6.56
N GLY A 42 -17.92 1.15 -6.72
CA GLY A 42 -18.87 1.28 -5.63
C GLY A 42 -18.32 2.22 -4.55
N THR A 43 -18.21 1.72 -3.32
CA THR A 43 -17.67 2.46 -2.16
C THR A 43 -16.19 2.19 -1.90
N GLU A 44 -15.51 1.52 -2.83
CA GLU A 44 -14.14 1.03 -2.64
C GLU A 44 -13.20 1.71 -3.64
N LEU A 45 -12.00 2.05 -3.18
CA LEU A 45 -10.92 2.53 -4.04
C LEU A 45 -9.90 1.42 -4.25
N TYR A 46 -9.50 1.23 -5.51
CA TYR A 46 -8.47 0.29 -5.91
C TYR A 46 -7.24 1.06 -6.41
N ILE A 47 -6.06 0.59 -6.02
CA ILE A 47 -4.76 1.13 -6.39
C ILE A 47 -4.04 0.03 -7.17
N VAL A 48 -3.67 0.30 -8.42
CA VAL A 48 -2.97 -0.63 -9.30
C VAL A 48 -1.48 -0.34 -9.21
N VAL A 49 -0.72 -1.29 -8.69
CA VAL A 49 0.73 -1.20 -8.49
C VAL A 49 1.45 -2.15 -9.44
N ASP A 50 2.49 -1.67 -10.10
CA ASP A 50 3.41 -2.48 -10.88
C ASP A 50 4.54 -3.01 -9.99
N ARG A 51 4.56 -4.32 -9.74
CA ARG A 51 5.55 -4.99 -8.90
C ARG A 51 6.97 -4.75 -9.39
N ALA A 52 7.18 -4.66 -10.69
CA ALA A 52 8.52 -4.47 -11.26
C ALA A 52 9.06 -3.05 -11.01
N ALA A 53 8.17 -2.09 -10.72
CA ALA A 53 8.52 -0.71 -10.41
C ALA A 53 8.63 -0.43 -8.90
N VAL A 54 8.36 -1.42 -8.04
CA VAL A 54 8.51 -1.27 -6.58
C VAL A 54 9.98 -1.35 -6.22
N SER A 55 10.57 -0.21 -5.86
CA SER A 55 11.86 -0.14 -5.18
C SER A 55 11.69 -0.19 -3.66
N GLN A 56 12.79 -0.26 -2.91
CA GLN A 56 12.74 -0.10 -1.44
C GLN A 56 12.07 1.23 -1.02
N GLY A 57 12.34 2.32 -1.74
CA GLY A 57 11.74 3.62 -1.45
C GLY A 57 10.22 3.61 -1.69
N GLU A 58 9.80 3.02 -2.81
CA GLU A 58 8.38 2.88 -3.14
C GLU A 58 7.64 1.99 -2.13
N LEU A 59 8.25 0.89 -1.67
CA LEU A 59 7.63 0.05 -0.64
C LEU A 59 7.53 0.79 0.70
N LEU A 60 8.50 1.62 1.07
CA LEU A 60 8.40 2.49 2.25
C LEU A 60 7.29 3.54 2.10
N ASP A 61 7.12 4.12 0.92
CA ASP A 61 6.02 5.05 0.63
C ASP A 61 4.65 4.36 0.70
N LEU A 62 4.52 3.16 0.13
CA LEU A 62 3.31 2.34 0.27
C LEU A 62 3.01 2.02 1.74
N ILE A 63 4.03 1.62 2.52
CA ILE A 63 3.88 1.37 3.96
C ILE A 63 3.35 2.63 4.69
N ALA A 64 3.99 3.78 4.46
CA ALA A 64 3.64 5.03 5.12
C ALA A 64 2.24 5.51 4.72
N PHE A 65 1.90 5.38 3.44
CA PHE A 65 0.60 5.73 2.89
C PHE A 65 -0.52 4.87 3.48
N PHE A 66 -0.36 3.55 3.48
CA PHE A 66 -1.35 2.62 4.03
C PHE A 66 -1.54 2.85 5.53
N TYR A 67 -0.45 3.11 6.26
CA TYR A 67 -0.53 3.43 7.67
C TYR A 67 -1.28 4.75 7.94
N ARG A 68 -0.97 5.82 7.19
CA ARG A 68 -1.56 7.15 7.40
C ARG A 68 -3.07 7.15 7.15
N TYR A 69 -3.52 6.47 6.10
CA TYR A 69 -4.94 6.43 5.71
C TYR A 69 -5.69 5.23 6.30
N ASN A 70 -5.08 4.54 7.26
CA ASN A 70 -5.66 3.39 7.95
C ASN A 70 -6.17 2.29 7.00
N ILE A 71 -5.44 2.07 5.90
CA ILE A 71 -5.70 1.01 4.93
C ILE A 71 -5.10 -0.29 5.46
N SER A 72 -5.77 -1.42 5.20
CA SER A 72 -5.28 -2.74 5.60
C SER A 72 -3.89 -3.04 5.02
N MET A 73 -2.87 -3.05 5.88
CA MET A 73 -1.48 -3.27 5.49
C MET A 73 -1.15 -4.74 5.20
N ALA A 74 -2.05 -5.68 5.50
CA ALA A 74 -1.85 -7.10 5.24
C ALA A 74 -1.63 -7.39 3.74
N GLN A 75 -2.20 -6.56 2.86
CA GLN A 75 -2.05 -6.67 1.40
C GLN A 75 -0.63 -6.37 0.93
N LEU A 76 0.17 -5.62 1.72
CA LEU A 76 1.57 -5.32 1.36
C LEU A 76 2.47 -6.56 1.42
N ARG A 77 1.98 -7.70 1.93
CA ARG A 77 2.67 -9.00 1.84
C ARG A 77 2.98 -9.41 0.41
N GLU A 78 2.22 -8.92 -0.58
CA GLU A 78 2.47 -9.16 -2.01
C GLU A 78 3.87 -8.69 -2.47
N PHE A 79 4.50 -7.79 -1.72
CA PHE A 79 5.85 -7.27 -1.99
C PHE A 79 6.93 -7.90 -1.11
N ASP A 80 6.62 -8.91 -0.31
CA ASP A 80 7.62 -9.64 0.45
C ASP A 80 8.40 -10.62 -0.43
N VAL A 81 9.36 -10.06 -1.16
CA VAL A 81 10.28 -10.78 -2.04
C VAL A 81 11.69 -10.81 -1.43
N PRO A 82 12.58 -11.75 -1.83
CA PRO A 82 13.92 -11.89 -1.24
C PRO A 82 14.74 -10.61 -1.16
N GLU A 83 14.56 -9.69 -2.12
CA GLU A 83 15.19 -8.36 -2.14
C GLU A 83 14.83 -7.51 -0.92
N PHE A 84 13.58 -7.57 -0.44
CA PHE A 84 13.08 -6.71 0.64
C PHE A 84 12.92 -7.45 1.97
N SER A 85 12.74 -8.77 1.96
CA SER A 85 12.34 -9.56 3.14
C SER A 85 13.19 -9.28 4.39
N GLY A 86 14.51 -9.06 4.23
CA GLY A 86 15.42 -8.80 5.34
C GLY A 86 15.02 -7.57 6.19
N TRP A 87 14.70 -6.44 5.53
CA TRP A 87 14.29 -5.23 6.24
C TRP A 87 12.77 -5.14 6.41
N PHE A 88 12.00 -5.65 5.45
CA PHE A 88 10.54 -5.54 5.45
C PHE A 88 9.92 -6.34 6.60
N ARG A 89 10.50 -7.51 6.93
CA ARG A 89 10.05 -8.39 8.03
C ARG A 89 10.66 -8.07 9.39
N ARG A 90 11.40 -6.96 9.53
CA ARG A 90 11.95 -6.50 10.82
C ARG A 90 10.87 -6.40 11.89
N LYS A 91 11.03 -7.14 12.99
CA LYS A 91 10.04 -7.24 14.06
C LYS A 91 9.87 -5.95 14.88
N ASP A 92 10.88 -5.09 14.86
CA ASP A 92 10.89 -3.79 15.54
C ASP A 92 10.29 -2.66 14.70
N ALA A 93 9.95 -2.92 13.43
CA ALA A 93 9.35 -1.92 12.57
C ALA A 93 7.86 -1.73 12.88
N TYR A 94 7.38 -0.48 12.90
CA TYR A 94 6.00 -0.14 13.26
C TYR A 94 4.94 -0.80 12.36
N TRP A 95 5.31 -1.14 11.12
CA TRP A 95 4.43 -1.79 10.17
C TRP A 95 4.36 -3.31 10.36
N ASN A 96 5.32 -3.93 11.06
CA ASN A 96 5.49 -5.39 11.02
C ASN A 96 4.27 -6.15 11.48
N SER A 97 3.67 -5.76 12.61
CA SER A 97 2.47 -6.41 13.14
C SER A 97 1.26 -6.21 12.23
N ARG A 98 1.14 -5.05 11.58
CA ARG A 98 0.02 -4.76 10.66
C ARG A 98 0.15 -5.48 9.32
N VAL A 99 1.39 -5.64 8.84
CA VAL A 99 1.67 -6.37 7.60
C VAL A 99 1.66 -7.86 7.86
N PHE A 100 2.33 -8.38 8.90
CA PHE A 100 2.62 -9.81 9.10
C PHE A 100 1.96 -10.44 10.33
N GLY A 101 1.35 -9.66 11.21
CA GLY A 101 0.50 -10.20 12.27
C GLY A 101 -0.76 -10.83 11.67
N GLY A 102 -1.14 -12.00 12.16
CA GLY A 102 -2.45 -12.58 11.88
C GLY A 102 -3.56 -11.73 12.49
N VAL A 103 -4.82 -12.14 12.27
CA VAL A 103 -6.04 -11.43 12.72
C VAL A 103 -6.17 -11.36 14.27
N ASP A 104 -5.25 -11.94 15.04
CA ASP A 104 -5.33 -12.03 16.50
C ASP A 104 -4.47 -11.00 17.24
N ALA A 105 -4.46 -9.75 16.77
CA ALA A 105 -4.00 -8.61 17.57
C ALA A 105 -5.18 -7.65 17.79
N SER A 106 -6.14 -8.11 18.59
CA SER A 106 -7.17 -7.27 19.24
C SER A 106 -6.58 -6.58 20.46
#